data_AF-A0A8H3C7C9-F1
#
_entry.id   AF-A0A8H3C7C9-F1
#
_cell.length_a   1.000
_cell.length_b   1.000
_cell.length_c   1.000
_cell.angle_alpha   90.00
_cell.angle_beta   90.00
_cell.angle_gamma   90.00
#
_symmetry.space_group_name_H-M   'P 1'
#
loop_
_entity.id
_entity.type
_entity.pdbx_description
1 polymer ?
#
loop_
_entity_poly.entity_id
_entity_poly.type
_entity_poly.pdbx_seq_one_letter_code
_entity_poly.pdbx_strand_id
1 'polypeptide(L)'
;MPSGVGYPRVSIDDRARPRITMINYVLLVSRQGKCKVRLAKWYSTMSPKVKTKIVKDVTQLVLARRTRMCNFLEYKDTKVVYRRYASLFFVCGISSGDNELVTLEIIHRYVEVLDRYFGNVCELDLIFNFQKAYAILDELIIAGELQESSKKSVLRVVAQSDSIEETENSEDSLARLGSRSG
;
A
#
# COMPACT_ATOMS: atom_id res chain seq x y z
N MET A 1 19.36 45.88 25.06
CA MET A 1 19.30 44.58 24.35
C MET A 1 18.50 43.61 25.22
N PRO A 2 17.16 43.52 25.08
CA PRO A 2 16.37 42.54 25.81
C PRO A 2 16.42 41.20 25.11
N SER A 3 16.76 40.19 25.90
CA SER A 3 16.93 38.79 25.62
C SER A 3 15.61 38.07 25.35
N GLY A 4 15.62 37.24 24.30
CA GLY A 4 14.89 35.96 24.22
C GLY A 4 13.38 35.99 24.47
N VAL A 5 12.61 36.29 23.44
CA VAL A 5 11.17 35.95 23.39
C VAL A 5 11.07 34.43 23.32
N GLY A 6 10.77 33.80 24.46
CA GLY A 6 10.47 32.38 24.52
C GLY A 6 9.14 32.11 23.83
N TYR A 7 9.18 31.44 22.68
CA TYR A 7 7.97 30.91 22.07
C TYR A 7 7.37 29.85 23.00
N PRO A 8 6.07 29.93 23.36
CA PRO A 8 5.44 28.88 24.13
C PRO A 8 5.48 27.59 23.29
N ARG A 9 6.05 26.54 23.88
CA ARG A 9 6.01 25.19 23.33
C ARG A 9 4.54 24.80 23.28
N VAL A 10 3.95 24.84 22.09
CA VAL A 10 2.56 24.40 21.88
C VAL A 10 2.52 22.92 22.24
N SER A 11 2.02 22.63 23.43
CA SER A 11 1.58 21.28 23.80
C SER A 11 0.46 20.93 22.84
N ILE A 12 0.80 20.22 21.76
CA ILE A 12 -0.17 19.70 20.80
C ILE A 12 -1.03 18.72 21.58
N ASP A 13 -2.21 19.16 21.99
CA ASP A 13 -3.24 18.28 22.52
C ASP A 13 -3.71 17.39 21.35
N ASP A 14 -3.21 16.16 21.31
CA ASP A 14 -3.48 15.15 20.26
C ASP A 14 -4.96 14.71 20.17
N ARG A 15 -5.88 15.30 20.96
CA ARG A 15 -7.30 14.89 21.00
C ARG A 15 -8.20 15.56 19.97
N ALA A 16 -7.72 16.55 19.22
CA ALA A 16 -8.56 17.34 18.31
C ALA A 16 -8.27 17.14 16.82
N ARG A 17 -7.56 16.07 16.43
CA ARG A 17 -7.52 15.67 15.02
C ARG A 17 -8.77 14.84 14.74
N PRO A 18 -9.58 15.14 13.69
CA PRO A 18 -10.59 14.19 13.25
C PRO A 18 -9.91 12.84 13.09
N ARG A 19 -10.50 11.74 13.59
CA ARG A 19 -9.91 10.41 13.46
C ARG A 19 -9.74 10.13 11.96
N ILE A 20 -8.53 10.38 11.48
CA ILE A 20 -8.15 10.15 10.10
C ILE A 20 -8.20 8.62 9.94
N THR A 21 -8.75 8.15 8.83
CA THR A 21 -8.96 6.73 8.53
C THR A 21 -7.64 5.96 8.45
N MET A 22 -7.20 5.35 9.54
CA MET A 22 -5.85 4.78 9.63
C MET A 22 -5.81 3.35 9.09
N ILE A 23 -5.44 3.21 7.81
CA ILE A 23 -5.00 1.91 7.28
C ILE A 23 -3.64 1.57 7.91
N ASN A 24 -3.58 0.49 8.67
CA ASN A 24 -2.36 0.05 9.37
C ASN A 24 -1.39 -0.65 8.42
N TYR A 25 -1.92 -1.50 7.54
CA TYR A 25 -1.14 -2.27 6.58
C TYR A 25 -1.98 -2.74 5.39
N VAL A 26 -1.31 -2.94 4.27
CA VAL A 26 -1.88 -3.55 3.04
C VAL A 26 -1.02 -4.75 2.68
N LEU A 27 -1.66 -5.90 2.53
CA LEU A 27 -1.03 -7.17 2.18
C LEU A 27 -1.66 -7.71 0.90
N LEU A 28 -0.80 -8.20 0.01
CA LEU A 28 -1.18 -8.98 -1.15
C LEU A 28 -0.67 -10.41 -0.98
N VAL A 29 -1.60 -11.35 -0.92
CA VAL A 29 -1.32 -12.77 -0.69
C VAL A 29 -1.79 -13.57 -1.90
N SER A 30 -0.91 -14.41 -2.45
CA SER A 30 -1.31 -15.37 -3.48
C SER A 30 -1.83 -16.66 -2.86
N ARG A 31 -2.82 -17.30 -3.51
CA ARG A 31 -3.25 -18.67 -3.18
C ARG A 31 -2.24 -19.73 -3.64
N GLN A 32 -1.43 -19.45 -4.67
CA GLN A 32 -0.54 -20.44 -5.28
C GLN A 32 0.80 -20.54 -4.54
N GLY A 33 1.13 -21.73 -4.04
CA GLY A 33 2.40 -22.06 -3.37
C GLY A 33 2.59 -21.40 -2.00
N LYS A 34 2.54 -22.18 -0.89
CA LYS A 34 2.78 -21.75 0.52
C LYS A 34 2.32 -20.33 0.89
N CYS A 35 1.24 -19.84 0.25
CA CYS A 35 0.69 -18.49 0.34
C CYS A 35 1.74 -17.39 0.50
N LYS A 36 2.59 -17.25 -0.52
CA LYS A 36 3.66 -16.25 -0.54
C LYS A 36 3.06 -14.84 -0.57
N VAL A 37 3.47 -14.01 0.38
CA VAL A 37 3.18 -12.57 0.37
C VAL A 37 3.93 -11.94 -0.80
N ARG A 38 3.18 -11.29 -1.68
CA ARG A 38 3.72 -10.60 -2.86
C ARG A 38 4.00 -9.14 -2.56
N LEU A 39 3.15 -8.52 -1.74
CA LEU A 39 3.24 -7.13 -1.34
C LEU A 39 2.90 -7.02 0.15
N ALA A 40 3.71 -6.28 0.90
CA ALA A 40 3.42 -5.94 2.29
C ALA A 40 3.85 -4.50 2.58
N LYS A 41 2.87 -3.59 2.52
CA LYS A 41 3.06 -2.18 2.89
C LYS A 41 2.58 -1.99 4.32
N TRP A 42 3.41 -1.38 5.15
CA TRP A 42 3.11 -1.07 6.55
C TRP A 42 3.13 0.44 6.74
N TYR A 43 2.04 0.99 7.25
CA TYR A 43 1.94 2.42 7.57
C TYR A 43 2.16 2.67 9.07
N SER A 44 1.91 1.66 9.92
CA SER A 44 2.21 1.71 11.35
C SER A 44 3.60 1.15 11.67
N THR A 45 4.31 1.81 12.59
CA THR A 45 5.62 1.37 13.07
C THR A 45 5.45 0.23 14.08
N MET A 46 5.86 -0.97 13.68
CA MET A 46 5.82 -2.17 14.52
C MET A 46 7.11 -2.97 14.44
N SER A 47 7.39 -3.77 15.47
CA SER A 47 8.55 -4.66 15.46
C SER A 47 8.43 -5.74 14.36
N PRO A 48 9.53 -6.15 13.73
CA PRO A 48 9.51 -7.14 12.64
C PRO A 48 8.99 -8.51 13.07
N LYS A 49 9.17 -8.87 14.35
CA LYS A 49 8.61 -10.09 14.94
C LYS A 49 7.08 -10.05 14.92
N VAL A 50 6.49 -8.91 15.28
CA VAL A 50 5.03 -8.72 15.29
C VAL A 50 4.48 -8.71 13.86
N LYS A 51 5.14 -8.00 12.93
CA LYS A 51 4.76 -7.97 11.50
C LYS A 51 4.67 -9.38 10.92
N THR A 52 5.69 -10.20 11.15
CA THR A 52 5.73 -11.59 10.67
C THR A 52 4.61 -12.45 11.28
N LYS A 53 4.29 -12.23 12.56
CA LYS A 53 3.19 -12.93 13.24
C LYS A 53 1.84 -12.53 12.65
N ILE A 54 1.58 -11.23 12.48
CA ILE A 54 0.35 -10.71 11.88
C ILE A 54 0.14 -11.28 10.48
N VAL A 55 1.18 -11.25 9.64
CA VAL A 55 1.12 -11.79 8.27
C VAL A 55 0.72 -13.26 8.28
N LYS A 56 1.32 -14.08 9.15
CA LYS A 56 0.98 -15.50 9.26
C LYS A 56 -0.45 -15.72 9.74
N ASP A 57 -0.84 -15.07 10.83
CA ASP A 57 -2.16 -15.20 11.44
C ASP A 57 -3.25 -14.76 10.46
N VAL A 58 -3.11 -13.58 9.86
CA VAL A 58 -4.09 -13.01 8.92
C VAL A 58 -4.20 -13.85 7.66
N THR A 59 -3.07 -14.33 7.12
CA THR A 59 -3.08 -15.21 5.94
C THR A 59 -3.82 -16.51 6.24
N GLN A 60 -3.56 -17.14 7.38
CA GLN A 60 -4.26 -18.37 7.78
C GLN A 60 -5.76 -18.16 7.96
N LEU A 61 -6.15 -17.04 8.58
CA LEU A 61 -7.55 -16.67 8.79
C LEU A 61 -8.29 -16.44 7.46
N VAL A 62 -7.68 -15.72 6.51
CA VAL A 62 -8.31 -15.45 5.20
C VAL A 62 -8.45 -16.73 4.37
N LEU A 63 -7.47 -17.63 4.41
CA LEU A 63 -7.48 -18.89 3.64
C LEU A 63 -8.47 -19.93 4.18
N ALA A 64 -8.71 -19.93 5.50
CA ALA A 64 -9.67 -20.84 6.13
C ALA A 64 -11.13 -20.50 5.76
N ARG A 65 -11.40 -19.30 5.23
CA ARG A 65 -12.76 -18.86 4.93
C ARG A 65 -13.29 -19.38 3.59
N ARG A 66 -14.57 -19.73 3.58
CA ARG A 66 -15.34 -20.08 2.36
C ARG A 66 -15.76 -18.82 1.61
N THR A 67 -15.99 -18.95 0.29
CA THR A 67 -16.28 -17.84 -0.64
C THR A 67 -17.59 -17.08 -0.39
N ARG A 68 -18.50 -17.60 0.45
CA ARG A 68 -19.79 -16.96 0.79
C ARG A 68 -19.80 -16.22 2.13
N MET A 69 -18.65 -16.17 2.83
CA MET A 69 -18.55 -15.47 4.12
C MET A 69 -18.25 -13.98 3.92
N CYS A 70 -18.44 -13.19 4.98
CA CYS A 70 -18.21 -11.76 4.95
C CYS A 70 -16.76 -11.39 4.66
N ASN A 71 -16.58 -10.28 3.94
CA ASN A 71 -15.28 -9.68 3.56
C ASN A 71 -14.57 -8.97 4.72
N PHE A 72 -15.13 -9.07 5.94
CA PHE A 72 -14.64 -8.42 7.14
C PHE A 72 -14.26 -9.48 8.18
N LEU A 73 -13.10 -9.30 8.81
CA LEU A 73 -12.68 -10.06 9.97
C LEU A 73 -12.36 -9.11 11.11
N GLU A 74 -12.68 -9.53 12.32
CA GLU A 74 -12.12 -8.92 13.51
C GLU A 74 -10.84 -9.67 13.88
N TYR A 75 -9.76 -8.92 14.05
CA TYR A 75 -8.48 -9.44 14.50
C TYR A 75 -7.99 -8.59 15.67
N LYS A 76 -8.19 -9.10 16.89
CA LYS A 76 -7.89 -8.38 18.15
C LYS A 76 -8.60 -7.03 18.16
N ASP A 77 -7.87 -5.94 18.42
CA ASP A 77 -8.39 -4.57 18.47
C ASP A 77 -8.46 -3.89 17.10
N THR A 78 -8.17 -4.64 16.03
CA THR A 78 -8.17 -4.16 14.65
C THR A 78 -9.17 -4.92 13.81
N LYS A 79 -9.64 -4.30 12.73
CA LYS A 79 -10.46 -4.97 11.73
C LYS A 79 -9.62 -5.24 10.49
N VAL A 80 -9.92 -6.33 9.81
CA VAL A 80 -9.24 -6.75 8.59
C VAL A 80 -10.28 -6.86 7.50
N VAL A 81 -10.09 -6.09 6.44
CA VAL A 81 -10.92 -6.12 5.25
C VAL A 81 -10.16 -6.89 4.19
N TYR A 82 -10.82 -7.83 3.52
CA TYR A 82 -10.20 -8.58 2.43
C TYR A 82 -11.11 -8.74 1.23
N ARG A 83 -10.51 -8.84 0.05
CA ARG A 83 -11.22 -9.15 -1.19
C ARG A 83 -10.38 -10.06 -2.08
N ARG A 84 -11.03 -11.06 -2.66
CA ARG A 84 -10.41 -12.01 -3.57
C ARG A 84 -10.59 -11.55 -5.03
N TYR A 85 -9.49 -11.47 -5.77
CA TYR A 85 -9.46 -11.25 -7.22
C TYR A 85 -8.68 -12.40 -7.86
N ALA A 86 -9.36 -13.24 -8.64
CA ALA A 86 -8.79 -14.47 -9.22
C ALA A 86 -8.05 -15.34 -8.18
N SER A 87 -6.73 -15.50 -8.29
CA SER A 87 -5.87 -16.24 -7.36
C SER A 87 -5.27 -15.40 -6.23
N LEU A 88 -5.47 -14.08 -6.25
CA LEU A 88 -4.91 -13.13 -5.31
C LEU A 88 -5.93 -12.71 -4.24
N PHE A 89 -5.43 -12.53 -3.02
CA PHE A 89 -6.15 -11.99 -1.88
C PHE A 89 -5.53 -10.65 -1.51
N PHE A 90 -6.34 -9.61 -1.58
CA PHE A 90 -6.01 -8.27 -1.12
C PHE A 90 -6.54 -8.12 0.28
N VAL A 91 -5.69 -7.74 1.23
CA VAL A 91 -6.02 -7.67 2.64
C VAL A 91 -5.53 -6.34 3.20
N CYS A 92 -6.41 -5.59 3.83
CA CYS A 92 -6.09 -4.34 4.51
C CYS A 92 -6.43 -4.45 5.99
N GLY A 93 -5.50 -4.07 6.86
CA GLY A 93 -5.74 -3.90 8.29
C GLY A 93 -6.13 -2.46 8.59
N ILE A 94 -7.24 -2.27 9.28
CA ILE A 94 -7.78 -0.95 9.64
C ILE A 94 -8.05 -0.86 11.14
N SER A 95 -8.19 0.36 11.63
CA SER A 95 -8.62 0.60 13.01
C SER A 95 -10.09 0.20 13.19
N SER A 96 -10.47 -0.13 14.43
CA SER A 96 -11.84 -0.55 14.75
C SER A 96 -12.90 0.55 14.53
N GLY A 97 -12.47 1.82 14.54
CA GLY A 97 -13.32 2.98 14.33
C GLY A 97 -13.54 3.39 12.86
N ASP A 98 -12.88 2.71 11.91
CA ASP A 98 -12.95 3.08 10.49
C ASP A 98 -14.05 2.32 9.74
N ASN A 99 -14.52 2.93 8.65
CA ASN A 99 -15.54 2.33 7.79
C ASN A 99 -14.93 1.26 6.88
N GLU A 100 -15.36 0.02 7.08
CA GLU A 100 -14.85 -1.14 6.35
C GLU A 100 -15.22 -1.11 4.86
N LEU A 101 -16.36 -0.51 4.51
CA LEU A 101 -16.81 -0.39 3.12
C LEU A 101 -15.95 0.58 2.33
N VAL A 102 -15.50 1.66 2.96
CA VAL A 102 -14.58 2.63 2.33
C VAL A 102 -13.26 1.93 2.01
N THR A 103 -12.71 1.14 2.93
CA THR A 103 -11.49 0.36 2.66
C THR A 103 -11.69 -0.67 1.55
N LEU A 104 -12.87 -1.29 1.48
CA LEU A 104 -13.19 -2.24 0.41
C LEU A 104 -13.22 -1.57 -0.97
N GLU A 105 -13.73 -0.34 -1.05
CA GLU A 105 -13.70 0.49 -2.26
C GLU A 105 -12.27 0.94 -2.62
N ILE A 106 -11.43 1.25 -1.63
CA ILE A 106 -10.01 1.56 -1.85
C ILE A 106 -9.29 0.36 -2.49
N ILE A 107 -9.52 -0.86 -1.98
CA ILE A 107 -8.96 -2.08 -2.58
C ILE A 107 -9.46 -2.24 -4.03
N HIS A 108 -10.74 -2.01 -4.27
CA HIS A 108 -11.30 -2.12 -5.62
C HIS A 108 -10.67 -1.11 -6.57
N ARG A 109 -10.54 0.14 -6.11
CA ARG A 109 -9.90 1.21 -6.86
C ARG A 109 -8.47 0.88 -7.25
N TYR A 110 -7.69 0.34 -6.31
CA TYR A 110 -6.32 -0.06 -6.56
C TYR A 110 -6.24 -1.12 -7.68
N VAL A 111 -7.08 -2.15 -7.63
CA VAL A 111 -7.12 -3.19 -8.68
C VAL A 111 -7.52 -2.64 -10.04
N GLU A 112 -8.48 -1.72 -10.11
CA GLU A 112 -8.85 -1.08 -11.37
C GLU A 112 -7.73 -0.22 -11.97
N VAL A 113 -6.94 0.45 -11.13
CA VAL A 113 -5.78 1.24 -11.60
C VAL A 113 -4.70 0.31 -12.14
N LEU A 114 -4.43 -0.81 -11.45
CA LEU A 114 -3.49 -1.83 -11.94
C LEU A 114 -3.95 -2.42 -13.28
N ASP A 115 -5.24 -2.73 -13.41
CA ASP A 115 -5.80 -3.29 -14.65
C ASP A 115 -5.66 -2.34 -15.85
N ARG A 116 -5.86 -1.03 -15.61
CA ARG A 116 -5.64 0.00 -16.64
C ARG A 116 -4.18 0.23 -16.97
N TYR A 117 -3.29 0.09 -16.00
CA TYR A 117 -1.86 0.29 -16.20
C TYR A 117 -1.22 -0.88 -16.98
N PHE A 118 -1.51 -2.13 -16.61
CA PHE A 118 -0.93 -3.31 -17.25
C PHE A 118 -1.70 -3.78 -18.50
N GLY A 119 -2.98 -3.42 -18.64
CA GLY A 119 -3.81 -3.83 -19.78
C GLY A 119 -4.17 -5.31 -19.74
N ASN A 120 -5.17 -5.67 -18.92
CA ASN A 120 -5.53 -7.04 -18.51
C ASN A 120 -4.52 -7.64 -17.54
N VAL A 121 -4.57 -7.15 -16.31
CA VAL A 121 -3.58 -7.52 -15.29
C VAL A 121 -3.63 -9.01 -14.93
N CYS A 122 -2.49 -9.69 -14.99
CA CYS A 122 -2.37 -11.06 -14.50
C CYS A 122 -1.53 -11.15 -13.22
N GLU A 123 -1.66 -12.26 -12.47
CA GLU A 123 -0.88 -12.47 -11.24
C GLU A 123 0.63 -12.42 -11.51
N LEU A 124 1.09 -12.91 -12.66
CA LEU A 124 2.50 -12.89 -13.04
C LEU A 124 3.01 -11.46 -13.19
N ASP A 125 2.22 -10.55 -13.76
CA ASP A 125 2.64 -9.15 -13.95
C ASP A 125 2.89 -8.45 -12.62
N LEU A 126 2.03 -8.69 -11.61
CA LEU A 126 2.26 -8.16 -10.25
C LEU A 126 3.49 -8.78 -9.58
N ILE A 127 3.84 -10.03 -9.91
CA ILE A 127 5.01 -10.70 -9.35
C ILE A 127 6.29 -10.18 -9.97
N PHE A 128 6.32 -10.04 -11.30
CA PHE A 128 7.49 -9.55 -12.03
C PHE A 128 7.71 -8.06 -11.81
N ASN A 129 6.63 -7.26 -11.82
CA ASN A 129 6.69 -5.80 -11.69
C ASN A 129 6.19 -5.31 -10.32
N PHE A 130 6.66 -5.94 -9.24
CA PHE A 130 6.23 -5.57 -7.90
C PHE A 130 6.59 -4.13 -7.53
N GLN A 131 7.70 -3.59 -8.05
CA GLN A 131 8.12 -2.20 -7.79
C GLN A 131 7.09 -1.20 -8.32
N LYS A 132 6.62 -1.38 -9.56
CA LYS A 132 5.56 -0.54 -10.15
C LYS A 132 4.26 -0.65 -9.37
N ALA A 133 3.91 -1.84 -8.88
CA ALA A 133 2.74 -2.01 -8.01
C ALA A 133 2.87 -1.23 -6.69
N TYR A 134 4.06 -1.20 -6.06
CA TYR A 134 4.30 -0.36 -4.88
C TYR A 134 4.21 1.13 -5.21
N ALA A 135 4.75 1.58 -6.36
CA ALA A 135 4.66 2.97 -6.79
C ALA A 135 3.19 3.40 -6.98
N ILE A 136 2.38 2.59 -7.67
CA ILE A 136 0.95 2.84 -7.84
C ILE A 136 0.22 2.86 -6.50
N LEU A 137 0.58 1.96 -5.57
CA LEU A 137 -0.03 1.93 -4.23
C LEU A 137 0.31 3.20 -3.44
N ASP A 138 1.54 3.68 -3.56
CA ASP A 138 2.02 4.88 -2.85
C ASP A 138 1.38 6.17 -3.39
N GLU A 139 1.08 6.25 -4.68
CA GLU A 139 0.27 7.35 -5.25
C GLU A 139 -1.20 7.31 -4.78
N LEU A 140 -1.71 6.12 -4.47
CA LEU A 140 -3.10 5.97 -4.03
C LEU A 140 -3.26 6.19 -2.53
N ILE A 141 -2.30 5.69 -1.73
CA ILE A 141 -2.37 5.71 -0.26
C ILE A 141 -1.05 6.24 0.29
N ILE A 142 -1.13 7.34 1.05
CA ILE A 142 0.00 7.87 1.80
C ILE A 142 -0.33 7.93 3.28
N ALA A 143 0.63 7.50 4.11
CA ALA A 143 0.53 7.53 5.57
C ALA A 143 -0.72 6.82 6.15
N GLY A 144 -1.30 5.87 5.41
CA GLY A 144 -2.51 5.15 5.81
C GLY A 144 -3.81 5.80 5.35
N GLU A 145 -3.76 6.91 4.60
CA GLU A 145 -4.91 7.65 4.10
C GLU A 145 -4.99 7.63 2.58
N LEU A 146 -6.21 7.77 2.04
CA LEU A 146 -6.42 7.94 0.61
C LEU A 146 -5.92 9.32 0.17
N GLN A 147 -4.91 9.36 -0.67
CA GLN A 147 -4.39 10.60 -1.25
C GLN A 147 -5.15 10.94 -2.53
N GLU A 148 -4.98 10.12 -3.57
CA GLU A 148 -5.57 10.36 -4.88
C GLU A 148 -6.83 9.52 -5.10
N SER A 149 -7.95 10.20 -5.21
CA SER A 149 -9.24 9.57 -5.51
C SER A 149 -9.51 9.45 -7.01
N SER A 150 -8.68 9.99 -7.90
CA SER A 150 -8.94 9.98 -9.36
C SER A 150 -8.05 8.98 -10.10
N LYS A 151 -8.67 7.98 -10.75
CA LYS A 151 -7.95 6.96 -11.54
C LYS A 151 -7.06 7.58 -12.64
N LYS A 152 -7.56 8.66 -13.27
CA LYS A 152 -6.85 9.36 -14.36
C LYS A 152 -5.65 10.15 -13.83
N SER A 153 -5.75 10.67 -12.61
CA SER A 153 -4.66 11.40 -11.96
C SER A 153 -3.50 10.45 -11.67
N VAL A 154 -3.80 9.34 -10.98
CA VAL A 154 -2.81 8.31 -10.63
C VAL A 154 -2.07 7.78 -11.87
N LEU A 155 -2.80 7.39 -12.92
CA LEU A 155 -2.16 6.87 -14.15
C LEU A 155 -1.25 7.89 -14.83
N ARG A 156 -1.60 9.19 -14.76
CA ARG A 156 -0.77 10.25 -15.33
C ARG A 156 0.53 10.39 -14.56
N VAL A 157 0.45 10.44 -13.23
CA VAL A 157 1.64 10.59 -12.37
C VAL A 157 2.56 9.39 -12.53
N VAL A 158 2.01 8.17 -12.52
CA VAL A 158 2.80 6.95 -12.73
C VAL A 158 3.49 6.95 -14.09
N ALA A 159 2.80 7.33 -15.17
CA ALA A 159 3.40 7.43 -16.50
C ALA A 159 4.51 8.50 -16.57
N GLN A 160 4.37 9.60 -15.84
CA GLN A 160 5.42 10.61 -15.72
C GLN A 160 6.63 10.05 -14.96
N SER A 161 6.40 9.38 -13.82
CA SER A 161 7.48 8.72 -13.06
C SER A 161 8.22 7.68 -13.89
N ASP A 162 7.51 6.88 -14.69
CA ASP A 162 8.12 5.90 -15.59
C ASP A 162 9.03 6.57 -16.63
N SER A 163 8.57 7.67 -17.25
CA SER A 163 9.38 8.40 -18.24
C SER A 163 10.64 9.03 -17.65
N ILE A 164 10.57 9.48 -16.39
CA ILE A 164 11.73 10.04 -15.68
C ILE A 164 12.73 8.92 -15.36
N GLU A 165 12.23 7.78 -14.85
CA GLU A 165 13.07 6.63 -14.54
C GLU A 165 13.80 6.11 -15.78
N GLU A 166 13.13 6.05 -16.95
CA GLU A 166 13.77 5.68 -18.21
C GLU A 166 14.85 6.68 -18.67
N THR A 167 14.63 7.98 -18.43
CA THR A 167 15.58 9.03 -18.78
C THR A 167 16.84 8.94 -17.90
N GLU A 168 16.67 8.84 -16.59
CA GLU A 168 17.79 8.74 -15.63
C GLU A 168 18.62 7.48 -15.88
N ASN A 169 17.97 6.35 -16.17
CA ASN A 169 18.67 5.08 -16.42
C ASN A 169 19.47 5.11 -17.74
N SER A 170 18.98 5.87 -18.72
CA SER A 170 19.69 6.13 -19.98
C SER A 170 20.90 7.03 -19.78
N GLU A 171 20.76 8.10 -18.98
CA GLU A 171 21.84 9.02 -18.65
C GLU A 171 22.96 8.35 -17.83
N ASP A 172 22.62 7.52 -16.84
CA ASP A 172 23.60 6.78 -16.02
C ASP A 172 24.35 5.73 -16.86
N SER A 173 23.67 5.12 -17.85
CA SER A 173 24.30 4.19 -18.80
C SER A 173 25.30 4.89 -19.73
N LEU A 174 24.97 6.09 -20.20
CA LEU A 174 25.85 6.94 -21.01
C LEU A 174 27.06 7.43 -20.21
N ALA A 175 26.86 7.83 -18.95
CA ALA A 175 27.94 8.26 -18.05
C ALA A 175 28.97 7.14 -17.79
N ARG A 176 28.51 5.90 -17.62
CA ARG A 176 29.39 4.72 -17.40
C ARG A 176 30.14 4.26 -18.67
N LEU A 177 29.58 4.52 -19.85
CA LEU A 177 30.30 4.29 -21.11
C LEU A 177 31.39 5.35 -21.32
N GLY A 178 31.13 6.60 -20.96
CA GLY A 178 32.11 7.69 -21.04
C GLY A 178 33.31 7.53 -20.11
N SER A 179 33.17 6.87 -18.95
CA SER A 179 34.27 6.69 -17.99
C SER A 179 35.23 5.53 -18.31
N ARG A 180 34.94 4.69 -19.32
CA ARG A 180 35.77 3.53 -19.71
C ARG A 180 36.72 3.83 -20.88
N SER A 181 36.69 5.06 -21.40
CA SER A 181 37.48 5.50 -22.55
C SER A 181 38.65 6.42 -22.19
N GLY A 182 39.03 6.49 -20.91
CA GLY A 182 40.18 7.25 -20.40
C GLY A 182 41.32 6.35 -19.93
#